data_AF-A0A8F5J9E6-F1
#
_entry.id   AF-A0A8F5J9E6-F1
#
_cell.length_a   1.000
_cell.length_b   1.000
_cell.length_c   1.000
_cell.angle_alpha   90.00
_cell.angle_beta   90.00
_cell.angle_gamma   90.00
#
_symmetry.space_group_name_H-M   'P 1'
#
loop_
_entity.id
_entity.type
_entity.pdbx_description
1 polymer ?
#
loop_
_entity_poly.entity_id
_entity_poly.type
_entity_poly.pdbx_seq_one_letter_code
_entity_poly.pdbx_strand_id
1 'polypeptide(L)'
;MANNKSAKKRILITKRNRLQNRFYKTSVRTLTKMFLASLEEYKTDKTSENKEKAQGILNSLYSLIDKGTKRNVFHKNTAARRKSKLTMHFKAI
;
A
#
# COMPACT_ATOMS: atom_id res chain seq x y z
N MET A 1 0.57 -1.00 34.59
CA MET A 1 0.04 0.33 34.21
C MET A 1 1.20 1.29 33.94
N ALA A 2 1.00 2.32 33.11
CA ALA A 2 2.00 3.38 32.97
C ALA A 2 1.90 4.33 34.17
N ASN A 3 2.88 4.27 35.07
CA ASN A 3 2.85 5.03 36.32
C ASN A 3 3.48 6.43 36.17
N ASN A 4 4.40 6.61 35.21
CA ASN A 4 5.03 7.89 34.90
C ASN A 4 4.21 8.68 33.85
N LYS A 5 4.14 10.01 33.99
CA LYS A 5 3.52 10.94 33.01
C LYS A 5 4.09 10.74 31.60
N SER A 6 5.42 10.54 31.47
CA SER A 6 6.08 10.29 30.18
C SER A 6 5.58 9.01 29.52
N ALA A 7 5.38 7.94 30.32
CA ALA A 7 4.88 6.66 29.86
C ALA A 7 3.42 6.75 29.41
N LYS A 8 2.55 7.43 30.17
CA LYS A 8 1.15 7.68 29.77
C LYS A 8 1.08 8.44 28.44
N LYS A 9 1.90 9.48 28.28
CA LYS A 9 2.01 10.25 27.02
C LYS A 9 2.46 9.37 25.84
N ARG A 10 3.48 8.52 26.04
CA ARG A 10 3.96 7.60 25.00
C ARG A 10 2.87 6.64 24.54
N ILE A 11 2.06 6.10 25.44
CA ILE A 11 0.93 5.21 25.08
C ILE A 11 -0.06 5.92 24.14
N LEU A 12 -0.45 7.15 24.45
CA LEU A 12 -1.38 7.93 23.63
C LEU A 12 -0.81 8.22 22.24
N ILE A 13 0.46 8.64 22.16
CA ILE A 13 1.15 8.90 20.89
C ILE A 13 1.23 7.62 20.05
N THR A 14 1.61 6.51 20.66
CA THR A 14 1.70 5.21 19.97
C THR A 14 0.34 4.76 19.45
N LYS A 15 -0.74 4.93 20.24
CA LYS A 15 -2.10 4.60 19.80
C LYS A 15 -2.49 5.43 18.57
N ARG A 16 -2.26 6.75 18.60
CA ARG A 16 -2.53 7.65 17.47
C ARG A 16 -1.75 7.24 16.21
N ASN A 17 -0.43 7.07 16.34
CA ASN A 17 0.44 6.71 15.23
C ASN A 17 0.11 5.32 14.67
N ARG A 18 -0.24 4.36 15.53
CA ARG A 18 -0.66 3.02 15.11
C ARG A 18 -1.91 3.08 14.23
N LEU A 19 -2.92 3.88 14.59
CA LEU A 19 -4.15 4.01 13.80
C LEU A 19 -3.87 4.60 12.42
N GLN A 20 -3.06 5.67 12.35
CA GLN A 20 -2.67 6.30 11.09
C GLN A 20 -1.86 5.33 10.21
N ASN A 21 -0.85 4.67 10.78
CA ASN A 21 -0.02 3.71 10.05
C ASN A 21 -0.81 2.48 9.59
N ARG A 22 -1.79 2.05 10.39
CA ARG A 22 -2.66 0.92 10.03
C ARG A 22 -3.40 1.21 8.74
N PHE A 23 -4.01 2.39 8.61
CA PHE A 23 -4.76 2.79 7.41
C PHE A 23 -3.93 2.60 6.13
N TYR A 24 -2.75 3.23 6.04
CA TYR A 24 -1.89 3.10 4.86
C TYR A 24 -1.45 1.65 4.60
N LYS A 25 -1.09 0.91 5.65
CA LYS A 25 -0.66 -0.49 5.51
C LYS A 25 -1.79 -1.39 5.02
N THR A 26 -3.00 -1.23 5.56
CA THR A 26 -4.16 -2.04 5.16
C THR A 26 -4.64 -1.66 3.78
N SER A 27 -4.74 -0.36 3.45
CA SER A 27 -5.18 0.09 2.13
C SER A 27 -4.25 -0.39 1.02
N VAL A 28 -2.93 -0.30 1.22
CA VAL A 28 -1.96 -0.86 0.25
C VAL A 28 -2.13 -2.37 0.12
N ARG A 29 -2.33 -3.11 1.22
CA ARG A 29 -2.55 -4.57 1.17
C ARG A 29 -3.82 -4.91 0.39
N THR A 30 -4.93 -4.22 0.65
CA THR A 30 -6.21 -4.46 -0.02
C THR A 30 -6.11 -4.17 -1.51
N LEU A 31 -5.57 -3.01 -1.90
CA LEU A 31 -5.39 -2.67 -3.31
C LEU A 31 -4.42 -3.61 -4.03
N THR A 32 -3.38 -4.10 -3.34
CA THR A 32 -2.48 -5.10 -3.92
C THR A 32 -3.22 -6.40 -4.23
N LYS A 33 -4.13 -6.85 -3.36
CA LYS A 33 -4.95 -8.04 -3.63
C LYS A 33 -5.88 -7.83 -4.81
N MET A 34 -6.55 -6.68 -4.87
CA MET A 34 -7.42 -6.33 -6.00
C MET A 34 -6.63 -6.26 -7.31
N PHE A 35 -5.44 -5.65 -7.29
CA PHE A 35 -4.57 -5.59 -8.45
C PHE A 35 -4.18 -6.99 -8.98
N LEU A 36 -3.82 -7.90 -8.07
CA LEU A 36 -3.47 -9.28 -8.47
C LEU A 36 -4.67 -10.02 -9.05
N ALA A 37 -5.87 -9.86 -8.49
CA ALA A 37 -7.09 -10.44 -9.04
C ALA A 37 -7.38 -9.91 -10.45
N SER A 38 -7.32 -8.58 -10.64
CA SER A 38 -7.50 -7.98 -11.98
C SER A 38 -6.42 -8.39 -12.99
N LEU A 39 -5.20 -8.67 -12.52
CA LEU A 39 -4.15 -9.24 -13.38
C LEU A 39 -4.44 -10.68 -13.79
N GLU A 40 -5.02 -11.49 -12.91
CA GLU A 40 -5.44 -12.85 -13.25
C GLU A 40 -6.58 -12.85 -14.26
N GLU A 41 -7.58 -11.97 -14.09
CA GLU A 41 -8.66 -11.76 -15.06
C GLU A 41 -8.14 -11.28 -16.43
N TYR A 42 -7.12 -10.42 -16.46
CA TYR A 42 -6.52 -10.00 -17.73
C TYR A 42 -5.75 -11.12 -18.44
N LYS A 43 -5.19 -12.07 -17.69
CA LYS A 43 -4.51 -13.23 -18.28
C LYS A 43 -5.49 -14.18 -18.96
N THR A 44 -6.70 -14.34 -18.40
CA THR A 44 -7.75 -15.16 -19.00
C THR A 44 -8.40 -14.45 -20.18
N ASP A 45 -8.75 -13.17 -20.02
CA ASP A 45 -9.43 -12.36 -21.02
C ASP A 45 -8.63 -11.10 -21.35
N LYS A 46 -7.88 -11.16 -22.47
CA LYS A 46 -6.98 -10.10 -22.96
C LYS A 46 -7.71 -8.91 -23.59
N THR A 47 -8.73 -8.40 -22.91
CA THR A 47 -9.52 -7.24 -23.36
C THR A 47 -8.84 -5.94 -22.92
N SER A 48 -8.91 -4.90 -23.76
CA SER A 48 -8.33 -3.57 -23.47
C SER A 48 -8.85 -2.97 -22.16
N GLU A 49 -10.13 -3.18 -21.86
CA GLU A 49 -10.78 -2.66 -20.65
C GLU A 49 -10.18 -3.24 -19.36
N ASN A 50 -9.84 -4.53 -19.35
CA ASN A 50 -9.22 -5.19 -18.19
C ASN A 50 -7.81 -4.68 -17.93
N LYS A 51 -7.07 -4.36 -19.00
CA LYS A 51 -5.75 -3.73 -18.91
C LYS A 51 -5.85 -2.32 -18.30
N GLU A 52 -6.83 -1.53 -18.73
CA GLU A 52 -7.07 -0.19 -18.18
C GLU A 52 -7.45 -0.23 -16.70
N LYS A 53 -8.31 -1.18 -16.29
CA LYS A 53 -8.66 -1.42 -14.89
C LYS A 53 -7.42 -1.73 -14.05
N ALA A 54 -6.58 -2.67 -14.49
CA ALA A 54 -5.33 -3.01 -13.80
C ALA A 54 -4.37 -1.80 -13.69
N GLN A 55 -4.25 -1.01 -14.76
CA GLN A 55 -3.43 0.21 -14.76
C GLN A 55 -3.97 1.28 -13.79
N GLY A 56 -5.29 1.47 -13.73
CA GLY A 56 -5.93 2.39 -12.80
C GLY A 56 -5.69 2.02 -11.33
N ILE A 57 -5.79 0.72 -11.01
CA ILE A 57 -5.45 0.22 -9.67
C ILE A 57 -3.96 0.44 -9.37
N LEU A 58 -3.06 0.15 -10.32
CA LEU A 58 -1.62 0.35 -10.16
C LEU A 58 -1.29 1.82 -9.86
N ASN A 59 -1.88 2.76 -10.59
CA ASN A 59 -1.70 4.21 -10.37
C ASN A 59 -2.15 4.62 -8.96
N SER A 60 -3.31 4.12 -8.52
CA SER A 60 -3.83 4.36 -7.16
C SER A 60 -2.90 3.80 -6.08
N LEU A 61 -2.33 2.62 -6.33
CA LEU A 61 -1.40 1.95 -5.43
C LEU A 61 -0.09 2.73 -5.29
N TYR A 62 0.45 3.27 -6.38
CA TYR A 62 1.62 4.16 -6.36
C TYR A 62 1.34 5.44 -5.57
N SER A 63 0.21 6.10 -5.82
CA SER A 63 -0.19 7.29 -5.09
C SER A 63 -0.25 7.06 -3.58
N LEU A 64 -0.81 5.92 -3.14
CA LEU A 64 -0.89 5.57 -1.71
C LEU A 64 0.46 5.22 -1.10
N ILE A 65 1.32 4.49 -1.82
CA ILE A 65 2.67 4.20 -1.35
C ILE A 65 3.46 5.49 -1.15
N ASP A 66 3.37 6.43 -2.09
CA ASP A 66 4.10 7.71 -2.03
C ASP A 66 3.55 8.67 -0.97
N LYS A 67 2.24 8.70 -0.79
CA LYS A 67 1.64 9.43 0.35
C LYS A 67 2.10 8.82 1.68
N GLY A 68 2.22 7.48 1.73
CA GLY A 68 2.71 6.75 2.90
C GLY A 68 4.19 6.99 3.20
N THR A 69 5.05 7.12 2.18
CA THR A 69 6.48 7.48 2.38
C THR A 69 6.65 8.90 2.85
N LYS A 70 5.94 9.87 2.26
CA LYS A 70 5.97 11.27 2.71
C LYS A 70 5.56 11.42 4.18
N ARG A 71 4.66 10.56 4.66
CA ARG A 71 4.21 10.52 6.06
C ARG A 71 5.04 9.58 6.96
N ASN A 72 6.20 9.12 6.49
CA ASN A 72 7.11 8.23 7.21
C ASN A 72 6.49 6.89 7.66
N VAL A 73 5.41 6.44 7.01
CA VAL A 73 4.81 5.12 7.28
C VAL A 73 5.63 4.00 6.64
N PHE A 74 6.20 4.28 5.46
CA PHE A 74 7.11 3.38 4.75
C PHE A 74 8.47 4.04 4.60
N HIS A 75 9.53 3.28 4.87
CA HIS A 75 10.87 3.71 4.51
C HIS A 75 11.02 3.77 2.98
N LYS A 76 11.84 4.71 2.49
CA LYS A 76 12.08 4.95 1.05
C LYS A 76 12.39 3.66 0.27
N ASN A 77 13.27 2.81 0.82
CA ASN A 77 13.68 1.56 0.17
C ASN A 77 12.53 0.55 0.13
N THR A 78 11.69 0.49 1.17
CA THR A 78 10.54 -0.43 1.21
C THR A 78 9.50 -0.04 0.16
N ALA A 79 9.27 1.27 -0.02
CA ALA A 79 8.38 1.76 -1.07
C ALA A 79 8.93 1.49 -2.47
N ALA A 80 10.22 1.75 -2.70
CA ALA A 80 10.87 1.45 -3.98
C ALA A 80 10.78 -0.04 -4.35
N ARG A 81 11.08 -0.95 -3.40
CA ARG A 81 10.94 -2.40 -3.62
C ARG A 81 9.50 -2.81 -3.96
N ARG A 82 8.51 -2.24 -3.27
CA ARG A 82 7.10 -2.54 -3.55
C ARG A 82 6.67 -2.08 -4.93
N LYS A 83 7.06 -0.86 -5.34
CA LYS A 83 6.78 -0.35 -6.68
C LYS A 83 7.39 -1.24 -7.75
N SER A 84 8.68 -1.57 -7.60
CA SER A 84 9.42 -2.45 -8.51
C SER A 84 8.74 -3.81 -8.67
N LYS A 85 8.33 -4.45 -7.56
CA LYS A 85 7.61 -5.73 -7.61
C LYS A 85 6.29 -5.63 -8.38
N LEU A 86 5.51 -4.58 -8.17
CA LEU A 86 4.24 -4.37 -8.88
C LEU A 86 4.46 -4.15 -10.38
N THR A 87 5.46 -3.35 -10.75
CA THR A 87 5.83 -3.16 -12.17
C THR A 87 6.24 -4.48 -12.82
N MET A 88 7.02 -5.30 -12.11
CA MET A 88 7.46 -6.60 -12.62
C MET A 88 6.26 -7.52 -12.90
N HIS A 89 5.28 -7.58 -11.98
CA HIS A 89 4.06 -8.35 -12.22
C HIS A 89 3.23 -7.83 -13.39
N PHE A 90 3.16 -6.50 -13.57
CA PHE A 90 2.44 -5.90 -14.70
C PHE A 90 3.13 -6.16 -16.04
N LYS A 91 4.47 -6.10 -16.08
CA LYS A 91 5.29 -6.33 -17.29
C LYS A 91 5.40 -7.81 -17.69
N ALA A 92 5.25 -8.72 -16.73
CA ALA A 92 5.33 -10.16 -16.99
C ALA A 92 4.09 -10.71 -17.72
N ILE A 93 3.10 -9.85 -18.02
CA ILE A 93 1.87 -10.15 -18.74
C ILE A 93 1.89 -9.34 -20.04
#